data_AF-A0A1V5V0R6-F1
#
_entry.id   AF-A0A1V5V0R6-F1
#
_cell.length_a   1.000
_cell.length_b   1.000
_cell.length_c   1.000
_cell.angle_alpha   90.00
_cell.angle_beta   90.00
_cell.angle_gamma   90.00
#
_symmetry.space_group_name_H-M   'P 1'
#
loop_
_entity.id
_entity.type
_entity.pdbx_description
1 polymer ?
#
loop_
_entity_poly.entity_id
_entity_poly.type
_entity_poly.pdbx_seq_one_letter_code
_entity_poly.pdbx_strand_id
1 'polypeptide(L)'
;MNLRFKFYCYYVARVFDFALLSVALLCTMTCLFLTAARLLDPNAEQCAVWNLIGKGILIVAGGCFLILTLLKLEKKRTSIRGFDLFTDSKNRLEAFFLLKKTAHPLKAAQANEASAYFASVRLPWSVYRPFFSLFLILLMLPCSFRLMKNAESAHALVQQEKQIAKKAEEKKKAAAERARELAAEKAALALTLPESESRAKPLDEVEWEGTGESPHGFDTLGLAVYVNGEFKKVFPPEASPKAKGKISFGSVLALEELNVKPFDLVSFHLTGNALVGGKRIELLSEPGFVEVRPFREDAFFLKEANPPGMSAENQEILAMLYGMLDLQIRLNKALFALKIYLKQPHGESGGKVLEKIKLQQEELTKTLEDFLNDPKSRRLPADAVNQLEQALEKMKTTMGSIGKGAL
;
A
#
# COMPACT_ATOMS: atom_id res chain seq x y z
N MET A 1 -50.16 53.80 37.99
CA MET A 1 -49.95 52.35 37.75
C MET A 1 -51.15 51.59 38.29
N ASN A 2 -51.79 50.73 37.48
CA ASN A 2 -53.09 50.11 37.79
C ASN A 2 -52.98 49.13 38.99
N LEU A 3 -53.95 49.14 39.92
CA LEU A 3 -54.04 48.24 41.07
C LEU A 3 -53.82 46.76 40.70
N ARG A 4 -54.40 46.34 39.56
CA ARG A 4 -54.26 44.96 39.07
C ARG A 4 -52.82 44.59 38.76
N PHE A 5 -52.05 45.54 38.22
CA PHE A 5 -50.64 45.32 37.88
C PHE A 5 -49.79 45.18 39.14
N LYS A 6 -50.00 46.03 40.16
CA LYS A 6 -49.28 45.94 41.44
C LYS A 6 -49.52 44.61 42.16
N PHE A 7 -50.78 44.18 42.22
CA PHE A 7 -51.14 42.87 42.78
C PHE A 7 -50.53 41.71 41.98
N TYR A 8 -50.54 41.81 40.65
CA TYR A 8 -49.95 40.78 39.79
C TYR A 8 -48.44 40.68 39.99
N CYS A 9 -47.71 41.79 40.06
CA CYS A 9 -46.28 41.79 40.35
C CYS A 9 -45.97 41.16 41.71
N TYR A 10 -46.74 41.48 42.75
CA TYR A 10 -46.59 40.85 44.07
C TYR A 10 -46.87 39.35 44.04
N TYR A 11 -47.96 38.94 43.38
CA TYR A 11 -48.33 37.54 43.24
C TYR A 11 -47.22 36.75 42.53
N VAL A 12 -46.70 37.29 41.43
CA VAL A 12 -45.60 36.69 40.68
C VAL A 12 -44.31 36.63 41.53
N ALA A 13 -43.97 37.68 42.27
CA ALA A 13 -42.82 37.65 43.17
C ALA A 13 -42.96 36.58 44.26
N ARG A 14 -44.10 36.50 44.92
CA ARG A 14 -44.31 35.52 45.99
C ARG A 14 -44.25 34.07 45.49
N VAL A 15 -44.82 33.81 44.32
CA VAL A 15 -44.87 32.45 43.75
C VAL A 15 -43.53 32.06 43.12
N PHE A 16 -42.87 32.97 42.40
CA PHE A 16 -41.77 32.61 41.51
C PHE A 16 -40.38 33.11 41.93
N ASP A 17 -40.23 34.04 42.88
CA ASP A 17 -38.94 34.73 43.14
C ASP A 17 -37.79 33.76 43.44
N PHE A 18 -37.98 32.80 44.36
CA PHE A 18 -36.94 31.82 44.69
C PHE A 18 -36.64 30.84 43.54
N ALA A 19 -37.67 30.43 42.79
CA ALA A 19 -37.54 29.42 41.75
C ALA A 19 -36.95 30.01 40.45
N LEU A 20 -37.29 31.24 40.08
CA LEU A 20 -36.70 31.95 38.94
C LEU A 20 -35.23 32.31 39.20
N LEU A 21 -34.90 32.69 40.44
CA LEU A 21 -33.53 33.04 40.79
C LEU A 21 -32.58 31.83 40.71
N SER A 22 -33.01 30.67 41.21
CA SER A 22 -32.20 29.46 41.16
C SER A 22 -31.98 28.98 39.72
N VAL A 23 -33.02 29.03 38.88
CA VAL A 23 -32.90 28.71 37.44
C VAL A 23 -31.99 29.71 36.72
N ALA A 24 -32.11 31.01 37.03
CA ALA A 24 -31.25 32.03 36.44
C ALA A 24 -29.77 31.80 36.79
N LEU A 25 -29.47 31.49 38.06
CA LEU A 25 -28.11 31.16 38.51
C LEU A 25 -27.57 29.88 37.83
N LEU A 26 -28.41 28.85 37.67
CA LEU A 26 -28.03 27.62 36.96
C LEU A 26 -27.76 27.89 35.47
N CYS A 27 -28.55 28.75 34.83
CA CYS A 27 -28.32 29.18 33.45
C CYS A 27 -27.01 29.97 33.31
N THR A 28 -26.70 30.87 34.24
CA THR A 28 -25.43 31.62 34.18
C THR A 28 -24.23 30.72 34.42
N MET A 29 -24.32 29.82 35.41
CA MET A 29 -23.25 28.87 35.71
C MET A 29 -22.99 27.94 34.53
N THR A 30 -24.04 27.35 33.94
CA THR A 30 -23.89 26.49 32.75
C THR A 30 -23.27 27.23 31.58
N CYS A 31 -23.67 28.48 31.32
CA CYS A 31 -23.04 29.30 30.28
C CYS A 31 -21.55 29.55 30.56
N LEU A 32 -21.20 29.87 31.81
CA LEU A 32 -19.83 30.16 32.23
C LEU A 32 -18.93 28.91 32.15
N PHE A 33 -19.45 27.75 32.59
CA PHE A 33 -18.76 26.47 32.45
C PHE A 33 -18.55 26.08 30.99
N LEU A 34 -19.56 26.24 30.12
CA LEU A 34 -19.42 25.96 28.69
C LEU A 34 -18.39 26.88 28.01
N THR A 35 -18.33 28.16 28.41
CA THR A 35 -17.29 29.08 27.91
C THR A 35 -15.89 28.74 28.41
N ALA A 36 -15.76 28.35 29.68
CA ALA A 36 -14.47 27.96 30.26
C ALA A 36 -13.94 26.65 29.65
N ALA A 37 -14.82 25.65 29.47
CA ALA A 37 -14.47 24.39 28.83
C ALA A 37 -13.93 24.59 27.40
N ARG A 38 -14.50 25.55 26.67
CA ARG A 38 -14.03 25.89 25.31
C ARG A 38 -12.67 26.59 25.29
N LEU A 39 -12.35 27.37 26.32
CA LEU A 39 -11.05 28.03 26.43
C LEU A 39 -9.93 27.06 26.84
N LEU A 40 -10.27 26.07 27.67
CA LEU A 40 -9.31 25.12 28.22
C LEU A 40 -9.05 23.89 27.32
N ASP A 41 -10.03 23.50 26.50
CA ASP A 41 -9.92 22.33 25.62
C ASP A 41 -10.06 22.72 24.13
N PRO A 42 -8.97 23.16 23.48
CA PRO A 42 -8.96 23.51 22.06
C PRO A 42 -9.17 22.30 21.14
N ASN A 43 -8.96 21.07 21.64
CA ASN A 43 -9.07 19.83 20.86
C ASN A 43 -10.48 19.24 20.86
N ALA A 44 -11.42 19.88 21.58
CA ALA A 44 -12.83 19.52 21.64
C ALA A 44 -13.14 18.08 22.10
N GLU A 45 -12.18 17.37 22.70
CA GLU A 45 -12.38 15.97 23.13
C GLU A 45 -13.30 15.87 24.36
N GLN A 46 -13.19 16.83 25.28
CA GLN A 46 -14.02 16.91 26.48
C GLN A 46 -15.26 17.79 26.27
N CYS A 47 -15.30 18.58 25.19
CA CYS A 47 -16.44 19.44 24.87
C CYS A 47 -17.76 18.68 24.76
N ALA A 48 -17.76 17.44 24.26
CA ALA A 48 -18.96 16.60 24.17
C ALA A 48 -19.50 16.21 25.56
N VAL A 49 -18.61 15.87 26.50
CA VAL A 49 -18.94 15.51 27.88
C VAL A 49 -19.52 16.71 28.62
N TRP A 50 -18.88 17.88 28.51
CA TRP A 50 -19.36 19.12 29.12
C TRP A 50 -20.70 19.59 28.56
N ASN A 51 -20.94 19.38 27.27
CA ASN A 51 -22.21 19.67 26.63
C ASN A 51 -23.34 18.75 27.16
N LEU A 52 -23.07 17.46 27.34
CA LEU A 52 -24.02 16.50 27.92
C LEU A 52 -24.39 16.89 29.37
N ILE A 53 -23.37 17.25 30.18
CA ILE A 53 -23.56 17.71 31.56
C ILE A 53 -24.41 19.00 31.59
N GLY A 54 -24.10 19.97 30.72
CA GLY A 54 -24.85 21.23 30.62
C GLY A 54 -26.33 21.03 30.28
N LYS A 55 -26.64 20.15 29.32
CA LYS A 55 -28.02 19.77 28.99
C LYS A 55 -28.74 19.13 30.17
N GLY A 56 -28.07 18.22 30.89
CA GLY A 56 -28.61 17.58 32.09
C GLY A 56 -28.99 18.60 33.17
N ILE A 57 -28.10 19.56 33.46
CA ILE A 57 -28.36 20.61 34.45
C ILE A 57 -29.58 21.46 34.06
N LEU A 58 -29.70 21.85 32.80
CA LEU A 58 -30.84 22.65 32.32
C LEU A 58 -32.19 21.91 32.42
N ILE A 59 -32.21 20.62 32.09
CA ILE A 59 -33.42 19.79 32.19
C ILE A 59 -33.86 19.65 33.65
N VAL A 60 -32.91 19.36 34.56
CA VAL A 60 -33.19 19.25 35.99
C VAL A 60 -33.66 20.59 36.56
N ALA A 61 -33.03 21.71 36.18
CA ALA A 61 -33.43 23.05 36.61
C ALA A 61 -34.86 23.39 36.16
N GLY A 62 -35.21 23.09 34.91
CA GLY A 62 -36.57 23.28 34.37
C GLY A 62 -37.62 22.41 35.08
N GLY A 63 -37.28 21.14 35.36
CA GLY A 63 -38.15 20.23 36.11
C GLY A 63 -38.39 20.71 37.55
N CYS A 64 -37.33 21.09 38.26
CA CYS A 64 -37.42 21.65 39.61
C CYS A 64 -38.25 22.94 39.65
N PHE A 65 -38.10 23.82 38.64
CA PHE A 65 -38.92 25.01 38.51
C PHE A 65 -40.41 24.66 38.37
N LEU A 66 -40.75 23.71 37.50
CA LEU A 66 -42.13 23.29 37.27
C LEU A 66 -42.74 22.67 38.54
N ILE A 67 -41.98 21.86 39.28
CA ILE A 67 -42.44 21.28 40.55
C ILE A 67 -42.65 22.37 41.62
N LEU A 68 -41.67 23.28 41.80
CA LEU A 68 -41.76 24.35 42.80
C LEU A 68 -42.91 25.32 42.52
N THR A 69 -43.17 25.59 41.24
CA THR A 69 -44.29 26.47 40.84
C THR A 69 -45.63 25.80 41.07
N LEU A 70 -45.77 24.50 40.79
CA LEU A 70 -46.98 23.74 41.11
C LEU A 70 -47.24 23.67 42.62
N LEU A 71 -46.20 23.46 43.44
CA LEU A 71 -46.31 23.40 44.90
C LEU A 71 -46.65 24.75 45.55
N LYS A 72 -46.24 25.87 44.94
CA LYS A 72 -46.49 27.23 45.43
C LYS A 72 -47.71 27.93 44.83
N LEU A 73 -48.52 27.24 44.03
CA LEU A 73 -49.79 27.78 43.53
C LEU A 73 -50.79 27.96 44.68
N GLU A 74 -50.65 29.08 45.38
CA GLU A 74 -51.60 29.49 46.42
C GLU A 74 -52.96 29.84 45.80
N LYS A 75 -54.04 29.51 46.51
CA LYS A 75 -55.40 29.94 46.15
C LYS A 75 -55.44 31.46 46.13
N LYS A 76 -55.97 32.06 45.06
CA LYS A 76 -56.06 33.52 44.85
C LYS A 76 -56.51 34.33 46.08
N ARG A 77 -57.38 33.76 46.93
CA ARG A 77 -57.88 34.40 48.17
C ARG A 77 -56.81 34.56 49.26
N THR A 78 -55.91 33.60 49.44
CA THR A 78 -54.83 33.69 50.45
C THR A 78 -53.78 34.72 50.04
N SER A 79 -53.49 34.82 48.75
CA SER A 79 -52.54 35.81 48.23
C SER A 79 -53.10 37.24 48.25
N ILE A 80 -54.41 37.43 48.13
CA ILE A 80 -55.07 38.74 48.33
C ILE A 80 -54.92 39.20 49.79
N ARG A 81 -55.17 38.31 50.77
CA ARG A 81 -54.93 38.59 52.19
C ARG A 81 -53.47 38.87 52.51
N GLY A 82 -52.57 38.10 51.91
CA GLY A 82 -51.13 38.31 52.04
C GLY A 82 -50.67 39.65 51.49
N PHE A 83 -51.27 40.11 50.39
CA PHE A 83 -51.00 41.45 49.86
C PHE A 83 -51.52 42.55 50.77
N ASP A 84 -52.73 42.40 51.33
CA ASP A 84 -53.29 43.39 52.25
C ASP A 84 -52.42 43.56 53.51
N LEU A 85 -51.90 42.45 54.04
CA LEU A 85 -50.94 42.45 55.15
C LEU A 85 -49.61 43.09 54.76
N PHE A 86 -49.12 42.84 53.54
CA PHE A 86 -47.86 43.38 53.05
C PHE A 86 -47.92 44.90 52.83
N THR A 87 -49.07 45.44 52.43
CA THR A 87 -49.26 46.88 52.21
C THR A 87 -49.92 47.62 53.37
N ASP A 88 -50.18 46.94 54.50
CA ASP A 88 -50.94 47.46 55.65
C ASP A 88 -52.28 48.12 55.27
N SER A 89 -52.96 47.54 54.28
CA SER A 89 -54.19 48.10 53.71
C SER A 89 -55.46 47.66 54.42
N LYS A 90 -55.34 47.04 55.62
CA LYS A 90 -56.47 46.67 56.49
C LYS A 90 -57.66 46.01 55.75
N ASN A 91 -57.37 44.96 54.97
CA ASN A 91 -58.35 44.18 54.19
C ASN A 91 -59.09 44.92 53.06
N ARG A 92 -58.61 46.10 52.63
CA ARG A 92 -59.21 46.87 51.54
C ARG A 92 -59.23 46.12 50.21
N LEU A 93 -58.19 45.34 49.89
CA LEU A 93 -58.16 44.56 48.65
C LEU A 93 -59.07 43.32 48.74
N GLU A 94 -59.11 42.62 49.88
CA GLU A 94 -60.03 41.50 50.11
C GLU A 94 -61.49 41.95 49.97
N ALA A 95 -61.86 43.06 50.59
CA ALA A 95 -63.21 43.63 50.51
C ALA A 95 -63.58 44.00 49.06
N PHE A 96 -62.66 44.64 48.33
CA PHE A 96 -62.83 44.96 46.92
C PHE A 96 -63.09 43.72 46.05
N PHE A 97 -62.36 42.62 46.27
CA PHE A 97 -62.54 41.38 45.50
C PHE A 97 -63.80 40.59 45.88
N LEU A 98 -64.22 40.62 47.15
CA LEU A 98 -65.46 40.00 47.61
C LEU A 98 -66.69 40.73 47.06
N LEU A 99 -66.72 42.06 47.16
CA LEU A 99 -67.83 42.88 46.65
C LEU A 99 -67.89 42.94 45.13
N LYS A 100 -66.79 42.59 44.43
CA LYS A 100 -66.80 42.55 42.97
C LYS A 100 -67.87 41.60 42.41
N LYS A 101 -68.14 40.49 43.12
CA LYS A 101 -69.08 39.44 42.72
C LYS A 101 -70.53 39.70 43.15
N THR A 102 -70.78 40.70 44.00
CA THR A 102 -72.11 41.01 44.53
C THR A 102 -72.61 42.35 43.97
N ALA A 103 -73.93 42.55 43.97
CA ALA A 103 -74.60 43.79 43.57
C ALA A 103 -74.74 44.77 44.76
N HIS A 104 -73.70 44.87 45.59
CA HIS A 104 -73.74 45.65 46.83
C HIS A 104 -73.58 47.16 46.56
N PRO A 105 -74.37 48.05 47.19
CA PRO A 105 -74.31 49.49 46.94
C PRO A 105 -72.95 50.12 47.31
N LEU A 106 -72.27 49.59 48.34
CA LEU A 106 -70.93 50.04 48.77
C LEU A 106 -69.78 49.68 47.81
N LYS A 107 -70.05 48.93 46.73
CA LYS A 107 -69.03 48.44 45.79
C LYS A 107 -68.24 49.56 45.12
N ALA A 108 -68.92 50.61 44.65
CA ALA A 108 -68.26 51.72 43.96
C ALA A 108 -67.40 52.56 44.92
N ALA A 109 -67.91 52.80 46.14
CA ALA A 109 -67.18 53.52 47.18
C ALA A 109 -65.90 52.78 47.61
N GLN A 110 -65.99 51.48 47.90
CA GLN A 110 -64.82 50.68 48.28
C GLN A 110 -63.82 50.48 47.13
N ALA A 111 -64.30 50.41 45.88
CA ALA A 111 -63.43 50.36 44.70
C ALA A 111 -62.60 51.65 44.55
N ASN A 112 -63.23 52.80 44.74
CA ASN A 112 -62.57 54.10 44.66
C ASN A 112 -61.55 54.26 45.79
N GLU A 113 -61.90 53.93 47.03
CA GLU A 113 -61.00 54.01 48.18
C GLU A 113 -59.79 53.07 48.05
N ALA A 114 -60.00 51.81 47.65
CA ALA A 114 -58.91 50.88 47.40
C ALA A 114 -58.00 51.39 46.28
N SER A 115 -58.57 51.86 45.16
CA SER A 115 -57.78 52.36 44.03
C SER A 115 -56.96 53.61 44.39
N ALA A 116 -57.50 54.53 45.19
CA ALA A 116 -56.82 55.74 45.66
C ALA A 116 -55.67 55.40 46.61
N TYR A 117 -55.89 54.50 47.56
CA TYR A 117 -54.84 54.04 48.49
C TYR A 117 -53.69 53.36 47.73
N PHE A 118 -54.02 52.41 46.85
CA PHE A 118 -52.99 51.71 46.10
C PHE A 118 -52.36 52.55 44.99
N ALA A 119 -52.88 53.73 44.66
CA ALA A 119 -52.20 54.65 43.76
C ALA A 119 -50.91 55.20 44.40
N SER A 120 -50.95 55.53 45.70
CA SER A 120 -49.83 56.13 46.44
C SER A 120 -48.80 55.11 46.95
N VAL A 121 -49.19 53.84 47.16
CA VAL A 121 -48.28 52.78 47.63
C VAL A 121 -47.18 52.48 46.60
N ARG A 122 -45.90 52.61 46.99
CA ARG A 122 -44.75 52.18 46.19
C ARG A 122 -44.35 50.75 46.57
N LEU A 123 -44.15 49.88 45.57
CA LEU A 123 -43.68 48.51 45.80
C LEU A 123 -42.15 48.50 45.93
N PRO A 124 -41.58 47.70 46.85
CA PRO A 124 -40.14 47.55 46.98
C PRO A 124 -39.53 46.79 45.79
N TRP A 125 -38.23 46.98 45.57
CA TRP A 125 -37.49 46.39 44.45
C TRP A 125 -37.57 44.85 44.40
N SER A 126 -37.70 44.19 45.54
CA SER A 126 -37.84 42.73 45.66
C SER A 126 -39.02 42.17 44.84
N VAL A 127 -40.09 42.96 44.65
CA VAL A 127 -41.25 42.54 43.86
C VAL A 127 -40.94 42.47 42.35
N TYR A 128 -39.90 43.18 41.89
CA TYR A 128 -39.49 43.18 40.48
C TYR A 128 -38.39 42.16 40.16
N ARG A 129 -37.74 41.59 41.18
CA ARG A 129 -36.70 40.56 41.07
C ARG A 129 -37.03 39.37 40.15
N PRO A 130 -38.22 38.72 40.19
CA PRO A 130 -38.54 37.62 39.28
C PRO A 130 -38.57 38.03 37.81
N PHE A 131 -38.97 39.26 37.50
CA PHE A 131 -38.99 39.77 36.12
C PHE A 131 -37.58 39.97 35.58
N PHE A 132 -36.65 40.42 36.43
CA PHE A 132 -35.24 40.51 36.08
C PHE A 132 -34.62 39.11 35.87
N SER A 133 -34.94 38.14 36.73
CA SER A 133 -34.52 36.75 36.55
C SER A 133 -35.07 36.13 35.26
N LEU A 134 -36.32 36.39 34.92
CA LEU A 134 -36.93 35.95 33.66
C LEU A 134 -36.22 36.56 32.45
N PHE A 135 -35.94 37.86 32.48
CA PHE A 135 -35.19 38.56 31.43
C PHE A 135 -33.81 37.95 31.25
N LEU A 136 -33.11 37.66 32.36
CA LEU A 136 -31.78 37.07 32.33
C LEU A 136 -31.78 35.65 31.77
N ILE A 137 -32.78 34.82 32.12
CA ILE A 137 -32.98 33.50 31.52
C ILE A 137 -33.22 33.65 30.00
N LEU A 138 -34.10 34.55 29.58
CA LEU A 138 -34.44 34.76 28.18
C LEU A 138 -33.25 35.21 27.33
N LEU A 139 -32.31 35.96 27.93
CA LEU A 139 -31.08 36.41 27.29
C LEU A 139 -30.01 35.29 27.25
N MET A 140 -29.87 34.51 28.33
CA MET A 140 -28.80 33.51 28.44
C MET A 140 -29.12 32.20 27.72
N LEU A 141 -30.38 31.77 27.71
CA LEU A 141 -30.81 30.51 27.08
C LEU A 141 -30.40 30.37 25.60
N PRO A 142 -30.62 31.38 24.71
CA PRO A 142 -30.18 31.30 23.32
C PRO A 142 -28.65 31.31 23.18
N CYS A 143 -27.94 31.98 24.11
CA CYS A 143 -26.47 31.97 24.13
C CYS A 143 -25.94 30.58 24.45
N SER A 144 -26.48 29.92 25.49
CA SER A 144 -26.11 28.55 25.86
C SER A 144 -26.39 27.58 24.71
N PHE A 145 -27.54 27.70 24.04
CA PHE A 145 -27.90 26.83 22.92
C PHE A 145 -26.98 26.98 21.71
N ARG A 146 -26.57 28.21 21.37
CA ARG A 146 -25.58 28.46 20.31
C ARG A 146 -24.21 27.88 20.64
N LEU A 147 -23.76 28.02 21.88
CA LEU A 147 -22.48 27.44 22.33
C LEU A 147 -22.49 25.91 22.21
N MET A 148 -23.58 25.26 22.62
CA MET A 148 -23.75 23.81 22.52
C MET A 148 -23.72 23.32 21.06
N LYS A 149 -24.44 23.98 20.15
CA LYS A 149 -24.43 23.61 18.72
C LYS A 149 -23.04 23.74 18.09
N ASN A 150 -22.33 24.82 18.41
CA ASN A 150 -20.99 25.04 17.88
C ASN A 150 -19.97 24.01 18.40
N ALA A 151 -20.15 23.53 19.65
CA ALA A 151 -19.32 22.47 20.22
C ALA A 151 -19.57 21.12 19.54
N GLU A 152 -20.83 20.79 19.24
CA GLU A 152 -21.19 19.58 18.48
C GLU A 152 -20.57 19.57 17.08
N SER A 153 -20.64 20.70 16.36
CA SER A 153 -20.02 20.80 15.03
C SER A 153 -18.50 20.67 15.07
N ALA A 154 -17.84 21.26 16.08
CA ALA A 154 -16.39 21.16 16.23
C ALA A 154 -15.95 19.72 16.52
N HIS A 155 -16.65 19.02 17.42
CA HIS A 155 -16.38 17.62 17.70
C HIS A 155 -16.62 16.73 16.46
N ALA A 156 -17.68 17.00 15.68
CA ALA A 156 -17.94 16.26 14.44
C ALA A 156 -16.80 16.40 13.41
N LEU A 157 -16.25 17.61 13.25
CA LEU A 157 -15.11 17.85 12.36
C LEU A 157 -13.86 17.10 12.81
N VAL A 158 -13.52 17.15 14.10
CA VAL A 158 -12.36 16.42 14.66
C VAL A 158 -12.52 14.91 14.49
N GLN A 159 -13.73 14.37 14.68
CA GLN A 159 -13.99 12.95 14.44
C GLN A 159 -13.85 12.58 12.96
N GLN A 160 -14.28 13.45 12.05
CA GLN A 160 -14.15 13.24 10.61
C GLN A 160 -12.67 13.23 10.20
N GLU A 161 -11.86 14.17 10.70
CA GLU A 161 -10.41 14.20 10.45
C GLU A 161 -9.72 12.94 10.97
N LYS A 162 -10.05 12.49 12.18
CA LYS A 162 -9.54 11.23 12.74
C LYS A 162 -9.91 10.02 11.88
N GLN A 163 -11.13 9.98 11.34
CA GLN A 163 -11.54 8.91 10.43
C GLN A 163 -10.81 8.96 9.09
N ILE A 164 -10.58 10.14 8.53
CA ILE A 164 -9.80 10.32 7.30
C ILE A 164 -8.35 9.87 7.52
N ALA A 165 -7.74 10.27 8.64
CA ALA A 165 -6.38 9.87 9.01
C ALA A 165 -6.25 8.34 9.16
N LYS A 166 -7.20 7.69 9.87
CA LYS A 166 -7.23 6.23 10.00
C LYS A 166 -7.35 5.52 8.65
N LYS A 167 -8.28 5.96 7.80
CA LYS A 167 -8.43 5.41 6.44
C LYS A 167 -7.18 5.62 5.58
N ALA A 168 -6.49 6.74 5.72
CA ALA A 168 -5.24 7.00 5.01
C ALA A 168 -4.11 6.08 5.50
N GLU A 169 -4.02 5.83 6.81
CA GLU A 169 -3.03 4.91 7.39
C GLU A 169 -3.30 3.46 6.98
N GLU A 170 -4.57 3.01 7.01
CA GLU A 170 -4.98 1.69 6.52
C GLU A 170 -4.65 1.51 5.03
N LYS A 171 -4.94 2.51 4.20
CA LYS A 171 -4.55 2.50 2.78
C LYS A 171 -3.03 2.42 2.59
N LYS A 172 -2.25 3.14 3.39
CA LYS A 172 -0.78 3.07 3.36
C LYS A 172 -0.28 1.69 3.76
N LYS A 173 -0.83 1.09 4.83
CA LYS A 173 -0.48 -0.27 5.27
C LYS A 173 -0.82 -1.30 4.20
N ALA A 174 -2.04 -1.25 3.63
CA ALA A 174 -2.46 -2.14 2.56
C ALA A 174 -1.60 -1.98 1.29
N ALA A 175 -1.21 -0.75 0.94
CA ALA A 175 -0.30 -0.51 -0.18
C ALA A 175 1.11 -1.07 0.08
N ALA A 176 1.62 -0.93 1.31
CA ALA A 176 2.92 -1.47 1.69
C ALA A 176 2.92 -3.01 1.72
N GLU A 177 1.83 -3.61 2.18
CA GLU A 177 1.64 -5.07 2.17
C GLU A 177 1.57 -5.61 0.74
N ARG A 178 0.76 -5.01 -0.14
CA ARG A 178 0.73 -5.35 -1.58
C ARG A 178 2.10 -5.18 -2.24
N ALA A 179 2.86 -4.15 -1.88
CA ALA A 179 4.20 -3.96 -2.40
C ALA A 179 5.18 -5.06 -1.93
N ARG A 180 5.01 -5.56 -0.70
CA ARG A 180 5.79 -6.71 -0.18
C ARG A 180 5.38 -8.02 -0.87
N GLU A 181 4.09 -8.24 -1.09
CA GLU A 181 3.60 -9.41 -1.84
C GLU A 181 4.15 -9.42 -3.26
N LEU A 182 4.06 -8.29 -3.97
CA LEU A 182 4.62 -8.12 -5.31
C LEU A 182 6.14 -8.33 -5.34
N ALA A 183 6.87 -7.88 -4.32
CA ALA A 183 8.31 -8.09 -4.23
C ALA A 183 8.72 -9.53 -3.89
N ALA A 184 7.82 -10.32 -3.31
CA ALA A 184 8.04 -11.73 -2.97
C ALA A 184 7.79 -12.67 -4.15
N GLU A 185 7.06 -12.21 -5.18
CA GLU A 185 6.88 -12.96 -6.43
C GLU A 185 8.24 -13.27 -7.06
N LYS A 186 8.43 -14.53 -7.44
CA LYS A 186 9.61 -15.00 -8.16
C LYS A 186 9.15 -15.83 -9.36
N ALA A 187 9.91 -15.77 -10.43
CA ALA A 187 9.73 -16.63 -11.57
C ALA A 187 11.06 -17.25 -11.98
N ALA A 188 11.01 -18.48 -12.47
CA ALA A 188 12.18 -19.28 -12.82
C ALA A 188 11.91 -20.10 -14.08
N LEU A 189 12.98 -20.36 -14.83
CA LEU A 189 13.00 -21.24 -15.99
C LEU A 189 14.14 -22.23 -15.83
N ALA A 190 13.83 -23.51 -16.02
CA ALA A 190 14.79 -24.59 -15.96
C ALA A 190 14.62 -25.49 -17.18
N LEU A 191 15.73 -25.81 -17.83
CA LEU A 191 15.79 -26.78 -18.90
C LEU A 191 15.87 -28.18 -18.29
N THR A 192 15.02 -29.12 -18.73
CA THR A 192 15.00 -30.50 -18.24
C THR A 192 15.59 -31.48 -19.25
N LEU A 193 15.33 -31.27 -20.54
CA LEU A 193 15.91 -32.04 -21.63
C LEU A 193 16.36 -31.10 -22.76
N PRO A 194 17.39 -31.46 -23.54
CA PRO A 194 18.28 -32.60 -23.33
C PRO A 194 19.23 -32.35 -22.13
N GLU A 195 20.04 -33.35 -21.76
CA GLU A 195 21.11 -33.16 -20.77
C GLU A 195 22.02 -31.98 -21.17
N SER A 196 22.58 -31.28 -20.17
CA SER A 196 23.38 -30.06 -20.38
C SER A 196 24.51 -30.25 -21.38
N GLU A 197 25.04 -31.47 -21.51
CA GLU A 197 25.97 -31.87 -22.55
C GLU A 197 25.46 -33.13 -23.25
N SER A 198 25.06 -32.98 -24.52
CA SER A 198 24.59 -34.10 -25.34
C SER A 198 25.36 -34.16 -26.65
N ARG A 199 25.26 -35.31 -27.33
CA ARG A 199 25.96 -35.54 -28.60
C ARG A 199 24.98 -36.10 -29.62
N ALA A 200 24.88 -35.45 -30.76
CA ALA A 200 23.92 -35.80 -31.81
C ALA A 200 24.59 -35.82 -33.19
N LYS A 201 23.98 -36.50 -34.16
CA LYS A 201 24.38 -36.44 -35.57
C LYS A 201 23.68 -35.28 -36.28
N PRO A 202 24.21 -34.79 -37.42
CA PRO A 202 23.61 -33.66 -38.13
C PRO A 202 22.15 -33.82 -38.55
N LEU A 203 21.68 -35.05 -38.74
CA LEU A 203 20.30 -35.38 -39.15
C LEU A 203 19.43 -35.87 -37.97
N ASP A 204 19.94 -35.82 -36.75
CA ASP A 204 19.17 -36.24 -35.59
C ASP A 204 18.20 -35.13 -35.16
N GLU A 205 17.09 -35.56 -34.59
CA GLU A 205 16.13 -34.71 -33.91
C GLU A 205 16.43 -34.73 -32.41
N VAL A 206 16.57 -33.54 -31.81
CA VAL A 206 16.84 -33.38 -30.39
C VAL A 206 15.58 -32.91 -29.70
N GLU A 207 15.00 -33.77 -28.87
CA GLU A 207 13.89 -33.39 -28.00
C GLU A 207 14.36 -32.41 -26.95
N TRP A 208 13.59 -31.34 -26.72
CA TRP A 208 13.84 -30.40 -25.65
C TRP A 208 12.61 -30.19 -24.80
N GLU A 209 12.83 -30.14 -23.49
CA GLU A 209 11.79 -29.88 -22.51
C GLU A 209 12.29 -28.87 -21.49
N GLY A 210 11.36 -28.07 -21.02
CA GLY A 210 11.58 -27.04 -20.01
C GLY A 210 10.46 -27.02 -18.99
N THR A 211 10.81 -26.59 -17.80
CA THR A 211 9.86 -26.24 -16.76
C THR A 211 9.96 -24.75 -16.45
N GLY A 212 8.80 -24.12 -16.29
CA GLY A 212 8.71 -22.72 -15.90
C GLY A 212 7.82 -22.58 -14.69
N GLU A 213 8.18 -21.69 -13.78
CA GLU A 213 7.36 -21.30 -12.65
C GLU A 213 7.15 -19.79 -12.69
N SER A 214 5.89 -19.36 -12.80
CA SER A 214 5.53 -17.94 -12.78
C SER A 214 4.14 -17.74 -12.18
N PRO A 215 3.96 -16.83 -11.19
CA PRO A 215 2.64 -16.53 -10.61
C PRO A 215 1.61 -16.04 -11.65
N HIS A 216 2.08 -15.34 -12.68
CA HIS A 216 1.24 -14.73 -13.72
C HIS A 216 1.34 -15.42 -15.09
N GLY A 217 2.11 -16.50 -15.18
CA GLY A 217 2.43 -17.18 -16.45
C GLY A 217 3.53 -16.45 -17.23
N PHE A 218 3.76 -16.88 -18.47
CA PHE A 218 4.76 -16.30 -19.37
C PHE A 218 4.09 -15.70 -20.61
N ASP A 219 4.53 -14.51 -21.01
CA ASP A 219 4.06 -13.82 -22.22
C ASP A 219 4.66 -14.46 -23.48
N THR A 220 5.94 -14.82 -23.40
CA THR A 220 6.71 -15.48 -24.46
C THR A 220 7.56 -16.58 -23.84
N LEU A 221 7.67 -17.72 -24.51
CA LEU A 221 8.58 -18.80 -24.16
C LEU A 221 9.14 -19.44 -25.44
N GLY A 222 10.40 -19.84 -25.40
CA GLY A 222 11.03 -20.60 -26.48
C GLY A 222 12.48 -20.97 -26.19
N LEU A 223 13.01 -21.86 -27.02
CA LEU A 223 14.40 -22.29 -27.00
C LEU A 223 15.21 -21.41 -27.95
N ALA A 224 16.09 -20.56 -27.42
CA ALA A 224 17.02 -19.77 -28.22
C ALA A 224 18.24 -20.61 -28.59
N VAL A 225 18.49 -20.79 -29.90
CA VAL A 225 19.53 -21.68 -30.41
C VAL A 225 20.63 -20.89 -31.14
N TYR A 226 21.86 -21.31 -30.89
CA TYR A 226 23.08 -20.77 -31.47
C TYR A 226 23.91 -21.90 -32.05
N VAL A 227 24.59 -21.65 -33.17
CA VAL A 227 25.55 -22.61 -33.74
C VAL A 227 26.90 -21.90 -33.79
N ASN A 228 27.92 -22.50 -33.16
CA ASN A 228 29.25 -21.91 -33.01
C ASN A 228 29.23 -20.47 -32.47
N GLY A 229 28.28 -20.17 -31.57
CA GLY A 229 28.11 -18.85 -30.96
C GLY A 229 27.26 -17.85 -31.77
N GLU A 230 26.91 -18.17 -33.02
CA GLU A 230 26.02 -17.34 -33.84
C GLU A 230 24.56 -17.66 -33.58
N PHE A 231 23.74 -16.63 -33.33
CA PHE A 231 22.30 -16.80 -33.13
C PHE A 231 21.63 -17.27 -34.43
N LYS A 232 20.80 -18.32 -34.33
CA LYS A 232 20.02 -18.82 -35.47
C LYS A 232 18.56 -18.42 -35.34
N LYS A 233 17.86 -18.95 -34.34
CA LYS A 233 16.41 -18.77 -34.18
C LYS A 233 15.96 -19.10 -32.76
N VAL A 234 14.76 -18.64 -32.41
CA VAL A 234 14.02 -19.13 -31.24
C VAL A 234 12.96 -20.13 -31.70
N PHE A 235 12.98 -21.33 -31.12
CA PHE A 235 11.98 -22.36 -31.38
C PHE A 235 10.87 -22.27 -30.32
N PRO A 236 9.61 -22.04 -30.72
CA PRO A 236 8.51 -22.02 -29.77
C PRO A 236 8.18 -23.45 -29.29
N PRO A 237 7.62 -23.60 -28.08
CA PRO A 237 7.06 -24.88 -27.63
C PRO A 237 5.85 -25.28 -28.49
N GLU A 238 5.57 -26.58 -28.55
CA GLU A 238 4.46 -27.13 -29.34
C GLU A 238 3.09 -26.64 -28.81
N ALA A 239 2.94 -26.56 -27.49
CA ALA A 239 1.76 -26.00 -26.82
C ALA A 239 2.08 -24.66 -26.16
N SER A 240 1.18 -23.68 -26.28
CA SER A 240 1.36 -22.35 -25.69
C SER A 240 1.21 -22.38 -24.16
N PRO A 241 2.26 -22.02 -23.41
CA PRO A 241 2.23 -22.09 -21.96
C PRO A 241 1.73 -20.79 -21.32
N LYS A 242 0.46 -20.42 -21.58
CA LYS A 242 -0.18 -19.25 -20.92
C LYS A 242 -0.73 -19.57 -19.52
N ALA A 243 -0.49 -20.77 -19.00
CA ALA A 243 -0.97 -21.18 -17.69
C ALA A 243 -0.16 -20.51 -16.56
N LYS A 244 -0.85 -20.20 -15.46
CA LYS A 244 -0.23 -19.68 -14.23
C LYS A 244 0.35 -20.82 -13.40
N GLY A 245 1.38 -20.53 -12.62
CA GLY A 245 2.03 -21.49 -11.74
C GLY A 245 3.14 -22.27 -12.44
N LYS A 246 3.28 -23.55 -12.09
CA LYS A 246 4.27 -24.45 -12.68
C LYS A 246 3.75 -25.03 -13.98
N ILE A 247 4.53 -24.89 -15.03
CA ILE A 247 4.26 -25.35 -16.39
C ILE A 247 5.40 -26.23 -16.88
N SER A 248 5.06 -27.20 -17.72
CA SER A 248 6.01 -27.98 -18.50
C SER A 248 5.72 -27.75 -19.97
N PHE A 249 6.76 -27.61 -20.78
CA PHE A 249 6.63 -27.38 -22.21
C PHE A 249 7.84 -27.97 -22.93
N GLY A 250 7.67 -28.31 -24.20
CA GLY A 250 8.73 -28.88 -25.00
C GLY A 250 8.38 -28.84 -26.48
N SER A 251 9.36 -29.22 -27.28
CA SER A 251 9.22 -29.45 -28.72
C SER A 251 10.43 -30.24 -29.22
N VAL A 252 10.51 -30.45 -30.52
CA VAL A 252 11.63 -31.12 -31.18
C VAL A 252 12.48 -30.07 -31.91
N LEU A 253 13.81 -30.18 -31.78
CA LEU A 253 14.79 -29.41 -32.53
C LEU A 253 15.40 -30.30 -33.61
N ALA A 254 14.97 -30.12 -34.85
CA ALA A 254 15.58 -30.78 -35.99
C ALA A 254 16.92 -30.10 -36.34
N LEU A 255 18.04 -30.83 -36.17
CA LEU A 255 19.37 -30.27 -36.46
C LEU A 255 19.59 -30.02 -37.96
N GLU A 256 18.86 -30.72 -38.82
CA GLU A 256 18.84 -30.49 -40.27
C GLU A 256 18.45 -29.05 -40.62
N GLU A 257 17.45 -28.48 -39.94
CA GLU A 257 16.98 -27.11 -40.17
C GLU A 257 18.06 -26.05 -39.85
N LEU A 258 19.00 -26.40 -38.97
CA LEU A 258 20.10 -25.52 -38.56
C LEU A 258 21.30 -25.59 -39.51
N ASN A 259 21.29 -26.49 -40.50
CA ASN A 259 22.41 -26.77 -41.41
C ASN A 259 23.74 -27.00 -40.68
N VAL A 260 23.70 -27.74 -39.57
CA VAL A 260 24.89 -28.03 -38.76
C VAL A 260 25.84 -28.99 -39.48
N LYS A 261 27.13 -28.78 -39.29
CA LYS A 261 28.20 -29.63 -39.80
C LYS A 261 28.80 -30.47 -38.67
N PRO A 262 29.47 -31.59 -38.99
CA PRO A 262 30.27 -32.30 -38.01
C PRO A 262 31.26 -31.36 -37.32
N PHE A 263 31.41 -31.53 -36.01
CA PHE A 263 32.21 -30.72 -35.09
C PHE A 263 31.66 -29.33 -34.77
N ASP A 264 30.48 -28.97 -35.28
CA ASP A 264 29.77 -27.79 -34.81
C ASP A 264 29.27 -27.98 -33.37
N LEU A 265 29.26 -26.88 -32.63
CA LEU A 265 28.68 -26.80 -31.30
C LEU A 265 27.35 -26.06 -31.38
N VAL A 266 26.26 -26.73 -31.04
CA VAL A 266 24.96 -26.10 -30.88
C VAL A 266 24.79 -25.72 -29.41
N SER A 267 24.67 -24.43 -29.13
CA SER A 267 24.42 -23.91 -27.79
C SER A 267 22.99 -23.41 -27.70
N PHE A 268 22.28 -23.73 -26.63
CA PHE A 268 20.89 -23.33 -26.47
C PHE A 268 20.56 -22.96 -25.03
N HIS A 269 19.52 -22.16 -24.85
CA HIS A 269 18.93 -21.87 -23.54
C HIS A 269 17.45 -21.54 -23.72
N LEU A 270 16.65 -21.74 -22.68
CA LEU A 270 15.28 -21.27 -22.65
C LEU A 270 15.28 -19.77 -22.40
N THR A 271 14.45 -19.04 -23.14
CA THR A 271 14.17 -17.62 -22.91
C THR A 271 12.66 -17.43 -22.74
N GLY A 272 12.28 -16.56 -21.81
CA GLY A 272 10.89 -16.18 -21.63
C GLY A 272 10.72 -14.86 -20.92
N ASN A 273 9.56 -14.24 -21.15
CA ASN A 273 9.19 -12.99 -20.48
C ASN A 273 8.08 -13.29 -19.46
N ALA A 274 8.31 -12.93 -18.21
CA ALA A 274 7.33 -13.09 -17.12
C ALA A 274 7.03 -11.74 -16.45
N LEU A 275 5.81 -11.61 -15.94
CA LEU A 275 5.43 -10.50 -15.08
C LEU A 275 5.73 -10.89 -13.64
N VAL A 276 6.68 -10.19 -13.02
CA VAL A 276 7.08 -10.40 -11.61
C VAL A 276 7.04 -9.07 -10.90
N GLY A 277 6.26 -8.97 -9.82
CA GLY A 277 6.14 -7.75 -9.04
C GLY A 277 5.65 -6.54 -9.85
N GLY A 278 4.83 -6.79 -10.88
CA GLY A 278 4.31 -5.77 -11.79
C GLY A 278 5.30 -5.27 -12.85
N LYS A 279 6.50 -5.86 -12.95
CA LYS A 279 7.48 -5.55 -14.01
C LYS A 279 7.67 -6.76 -14.92
N ARG A 280 7.84 -6.49 -16.22
CA ARG A 280 8.25 -7.52 -17.18
C ARG A 280 9.75 -7.74 -17.05
N ILE A 281 10.14 -8.98 -16.79
CA ILE A 281 11.54 -9.39 -16.75
C ILE A 281 11.77 -10.49 -17.78
N GLU A 282 12.93 -10.43 -18.43
CA GLU A 282 13.44 -11.53 -19.25
C GLU A 282 14.08 -12.55 -18.32
N LEU A 283 13.74 -13.82 -18.53
CA LEU A 283 14.27 -14.97 -17.81
C LEU A 283 14.93 -15.91 -18.81
N LEU A 284 16.08 -16.41 -18.41
CA LEU A 284 16.96 -17.32 -19.13
C LEU A 284 17.23 -18.53 -18.24
N SER A 285 17.17 -19.72 -18.82
CA SER A 285 17.65 -20.93 -18.14
C SER A 285 19.17 -21.02 -18.18
N GLU A 286 19.71 -21.99 -17.46
CA GLU A 286 21.07 -22.47 -17.70
C GLU A 286 21.22 -22.93 -19.17
N PRO A 287 22.40 -22.72 -19.77
CA PRO A 287 22.67 -23.13 -21.13
C PRO A 287 22.89 -24.64 -21.22
N GLY A 288 22.46 -25.23 -22.34
CA GLY A 288 22.80 -26.58 -22.75
C GLY A 288 23.61 -26.58 -24.05
N PHE A 289 24.27 -27.70 -24.31
CA PHE A 289 25.16 -27.89 -25.44
C PHE A 289 24.92 -29.22 -26.15
N VAL A 290 24.86 -29.19 -27.48
CA VAL A 290 24.90 -30.38 -28.34
C VAL A 290 26.16 -30.33 -29.19
N GLU A 291 27.03 -31.32 -29.01
CA GLU A 291 28.18 -31.54 -29.89
C GLU A 291 27.74 -32.36 -31.10
N VAL A 292 27.91 -31.80 -32.30
CA VAL A 292 27.54 -32.48 -33.54
C VAL A 292 28.65 -33.42 -33.95
N ARG A 293 28.42 -34.73 -33.85
CA ARG A 293 29.42 -35.76 -34.17
C ARG A 293 29.37 -36.14 -35.65
N PRO A 294 30.52 -36.52 -36.25
CA PRO A 294 30.53 -37.08 -37.59
C PRO A 294 29.79 -38.43 -37.63
N PHE A 295 29.20 -38.77 -38.78
CA PHE A 295 28.40 -40.00 -38.95
C PHE A 295 29.16 -41.32 -38.71
N ARG A 296 30.49 -41.32 -38.79
CA ARG A 296 31.36 -42.50 -38.60
C ARG A 296 32.44 -42.18 -37.57
N GLU A 297 32.16 -42.44 -36.30
CA GLU A 297 33.18 -42.38 -35.23
C GLU A 297 34.23 -43.48 -35.41
N ASP A 298 33.79 -44.66 -35.83
CA ASP A 298 34.59 -45.88 -35.97
C ASP A 298 35.72 -45.76 -37.01
N ALA A 299 35.61 -44.82 -37.96
CA ALA A 299 36.62 -44.58 -38.96
C ALA A 299 37.85 -43.82 -38.42
N PHE A 300 37.71 -43.11 -37.29
CA PHE A 300 38.75 -42.24 -36.73
C PHE A 300 39.17 -42.64 -35.30
N PHE A 301 38.28 -43.24 -34.50
CA PHE A 301 38.50 -43.52 -33.08
C PHE A 301 38.94 -44.96 -32.74
N LEU A 302 39.28 -45.79 -33.73
CA LEU A 302 39.87 -47.10 -33.44
C LEU A 302 41.32 -46.95 -32.99
N LYS A 303 41.50 -46.74 -31.68
CA LYS A 303 42.76 -46.95 -30.97
C LYS A 303 43.25 -48.42 -31.07
N GLU A 304 42.40 -49.33 -31.54
CA GLU A 304 42.69 -50.77 -31.68
C GLU A 304 42.74 -51.29 -33.13
N ALA A 305 42.36 -50.49 -34.13
CA ALA A 305 42.59 -50.86 -35.52
C ALA A 305 43.59 -49.88 -36.09
N ASN A 306 44.82 -50.33 -36.31
CA ASN A 306 45.67 -49.74 -37.35
C ASN A 306 44.81 -49.68 -38.62
N PRO A 307 44.27 -48.52 -39.01
CA PRO A 307 43.54 -48.44 -40.26
C PRO A 307 44.58 -48.78 -41.34
N PRO A 308 44.35 -49.76 -42.22
CA PRO A 308 45.35 -50.17 -43.19
C PRO A 308 45.73 -48.95 -44.05
N GLY A 309 46.97 -48.46 -43.86
CA GLY A 309 47.51 -47.29 -44.57
C GLY A 309 47.77 -46.02 -43.75
N MET A 310 47.53 -45.99 -42.43
CA MET A 310 47.88 -44.81 -41.59
C MET A 310 49.19 -45.03 -40.83
N SER A 311 50.18 -44.14 -41.03
CA SER A 311 51.45 -44.18 -40.28
C SER A 311 51.25 -43.72 -38.83
N ALA A 312 52.11 -44.20 -37.92
CA ALA A 312 52.10 -43.79 -36.50
C ALA A 312 52.22 -42.26 -36.34
N GLU A 313 53.01 -41.61 -37.21
CA GLU A 313 53.18 -40.16 -37.22
C GLU A 313 51.90 -39.41 -37.65
N ASN A 314 51.08 -39.97 -38.55
CA ASN A 314 49.79 -39.39 -38.94
C ASN A 314 48.74 -39.55 -37.83
N GLN A 315 48.83 -40.62 -37.02
CA GLN A 315 47.99 -40.80 -35.83
C GLN A 315 48.31 -39.74 -34.75
N GLU A 316 49.59 -39.41 -34.55
CA GLU A 316 49.99 -38.34 -33.62
C GLU A 316 49.44 -36.96 -34.04
N ILE A 317 49.51 -36.63 -35.33
CA ILE A 317 48.98 -35.36 -35.86
C ILE A 317 47.47 -35.27 -35.64
N LEU A 318 46.74 -36.36 -35.91
CA LEU A 318 45.29 -36.41 -35.67
C LEU A 318 44.96 -36.26 -34.18
N ALA A 319 45.70 -36.94 -33.30
CA ALA A 319 45.51 -36.82 -31.85
C ALA A 319 45.72 -35.37 -31.36
N MET A 320 46.72 -34.66 -31.87
CA MET A 320 46.94 -33.24 -31.57
C MET A 320 45.80 -32.35 -32.08
N LEU A 321 45.33 -32.56 -33.32
CA LEU A 321 44.20 -31.82 -33.88
C LEU A 321 42.91 -32.03 -33.08
N TYR A 322 42.63 -33.27 -32.64
CA TYR A 322 41.49 -33.55 -31.77
C TYR A 322 41.62 -32.91 -30.38
N GLY A 323 42.82 -32.89 -29.81
CA GLY A 323 43.09 -32.21 -28.55
C GLY A 323 42.81 -30.70 -28.63
N MET A 324 43.25 -30.05 -29.72
CA MET A 324 42.96 -28.63 -29.96
C MET A 324 41.47 -28.37 -30.21
N LEU A 325 40.80 -29.25 -30.95
CA LEU A 325 39.36 -29.15 -31.18
C LEU A 325 38.56 -29.25 -29.87
N ASP A 326 38.94 -30.19 -28.99
CA ASP A 326 38.29 -30.36 -27.69
C ASP A 326 38.51 -29.15 -26.77
N LEU A 327 39.71 -28.56 -26.78
CA LEU A 327 39.98 -27.28 -26.10
C LEU A 327 39.12 -26.14 -26.66
N GLN A 328 38.99 -26.05 -27.99
CA GLN A 328 38.16 -25.05 -28.64
C GLN A 328 36.67 -25.21 -28.27
N ILE A 329 36.15 -26.43 -28.24
CA ILE A 329 34.77 -26.71 -27.83
C ILE A 329 34.56 -26.29 -26.37
N ARG A 330 35.46 -26.68 -25.46
CA ARG A 330 35.40 -26.30 -24.04
C ARG A 330 35.40 -24.78 -23.85
N LEU A 331 36.25 -24.07 -24.59
CA LEU A 331 36.30 -22.62 -24.58
C LEU A 331 34.99 -21.98 -25.08
N ASN A 332 34.43 -22.48 -26.18
CA ASN A 332 33.16 -21.98 -26.73
C ASN A 332 31.99 -22.20 -25.76
N LYS A 333 31.94 -23.36 -25.09
CA LYS A 333 30.96 -23.63 -24.03
C LYS A 333 31.09 -22.63 -22.88
N ALA A 334 32.31 -22.41 -22.40
CA ALA A 334 32.59 -21.49 -21.29
C ALA A 334 32.23 -20.04 -21.64
N LEU A 335 32.58 -19.57 -22.84
CA LEU A 335 32.22 -18.23 -23.34
C LEU A 335 30.71 -18.05 -23.44
N PHE A 336 30.00 -19.06 -23.95
CA PHE A 336 28.55 -19.00 -24.04
C PHE A 336 27.90 -18.97 -22.65
N ALA A 337 28.38 -19.80 -21.72
CA ALA A 337 27.91 -19.79 -20.34
C ALA A 337 28.13 -18.44 -19.66
N LEU A 338 29.30 -17.81 -19.85
CA LEU A 338 29.57 -16.46 -19.35
C LEU A 338 28.59 -15.43 -19.94
N LYS A 339 28.29 -15.51 -21.24
CA LYS A 339 27.33 -14.62 -21.91
C LYS A 339 25.93 -14.71 -21.29
N ILE A 340 25.47 -15.91 -20.95
CA ILE A 340 24.18 -16.10 -20.28
C ILE A 340 24.24 -15.60 -18.84
N TYR A 341 25.31 -15.91 -18.10
CA TYR A 341 25.51 -15.44 -16.73
C TYR A 341 25.52 -13.91 -16.61
N LEU A 342 26.17 -13.20 -17.54
CA LEU A 342 26.19 -11.73 -17.55
C LEU A 342 24.78 -11.13 -17.73
N LYS A 343 23.88 -11.85 -18.40
CA LYS A 343 22.47 -11.43 -18.56
C LYS A 343 21.62 -11.83 -17.36
N GLN A 344 21.87 -13.01 -16.79
CA GLN A 344 21.17 -13.48 -15.60
C GLN A 344 22.13 -14.22 -14.66
N PRO A 345 22.55 -13.59 -13.55
CA PRO A 345 23.50 -14.18 -12.63
C PRO A 345 22.88 -15.38 -11.92
N HIS A 346 23.38 -16.57 -12.24
CA HIS A 346 23.05 -17.82 -11.54
C HIS A 346 24.37 -18.47 -11.10
N GLY A 347 24.60 -18.67 -9.80
CA GLY A 347 25.74 -19.45 -9.30
C GLY A 347 27.11 -18.75 -9.25
N GLU A 348 28.15 -19.39 -9.81
CA GLU A 348 29.59 -19.08 -9.62
C GLU A 348 29.94 -17.64 -10.06
N SER A 349 30.80 -16.94 -9.31
CA SER A 349 31.18 -15.55 -9.62
C SER A 349 31.76 -15.44 -11.03
N GLY A 350 31.15 -14.61 -11.88
CA GLY A 350 31.56 -14.39 -13.27
C GLY A 350 33.04 -14.02 -13.46
N GLY A 351 33.69 -13.45 -12.43
CA GLY A 351 35.14 -13.22 -12.43
C GLY A 351 35.97 -14.50 -12.46
N LYS A 352 35.53 -15.56 -11.76
CA LYS A 352 36.18 -16.89 -11.78
C LYS A 352 35.98 -17.58 -13.13
N VAL A 353 34.80 -17.46 -13.72
CA VAL A 353 34.50 -18.01 -15.05
C VAL A 353 35.38 -17.34 -16.10
N LEU A 354 35.52 -16.01 -16.03
CA LEU A 354 36.40 -15.25 -16.91
C LEU A 354 37.87 -15.67 -16.76
N GLU A 355 38.35 -15.87 -15.53
CA GLU A 355 39.72 -16.33 -15.29
C GLU A 355 39.97 -17.73 -15.91
N LYS A 356 39.03 -18.67 -15.74
CA LYS A 356 39.08 -19.99 -16.38
C LYS A 356 39.14 -19.87 -17.92
N ILE A 357 38.33 -19.00 -18.51
CA ILE A 357 38.32 -18.75 -19.96
C ILE A 357 39.67 -18.20 -20.44
N LYS A 358 40.30 -17.28 -19.69
CA LYS A 358 41.64 -16.77 -20.03
C LYS A 358 42.68 -17.89 -20.03
N LEU A 359 42.69 -18.71 -18.99
CA LEU A 359 43.62 -19.84 -18.89
C LEU A 359 43.44 -20.84 -20.04
N GLN A 360 42.19 -21.17 -20.39
CA GLN A 360 41.89 -22.06 -21.53
C GLN A 360 42.30 -21.45 -22.88
N GLN A 361 42.10 -20.14 -23.05
CA GLN A 361 42.53 -19.43 -24.25
C GLN A 361 44.05 -19.38 -24.37
N GLU A 362 44.77 -19.18 -23.25
CA GLU A 362 46.24 -19.24 -23.21
C GLU A 362 46.75 -20.65 -23.54
N GLU A 363 46.15 -21.68 -22.96
CA GLU A 363 46.47 -23.08 -23.24
C GLU A 363 46.29 -23.41 -24.72
N LEU A 364 45.12 -23.10 -25.31
CA LEU A 364 44.86 -23.33 -26.73
C LEU A 364 45.84 -22.57 -27.64
N THR A 365 46.14 -21.31 -27.30
CA THR A 365 47.08 -20.48 -28.06
C THR A 365 48.47 -21.10 -28.04
N LYS A 366 48.93 -21.55 -26.87
CA LYS A 366 50.23 -22.19 -26.69
C LYS A 366 50.31 -23.53 -27.41
N THR A 367 49.30 -24.39 -27.27
CA THR A 367 49.26 -25.70 -27.96
C THR A 367 49.29 -25.53 -29.48
N LEU A 368 48.57 -24.54 -30.01
CA LEU A 368 48.60 -24.26 -31.45
C LEU A 368 49.94 -23.71 -31.91
N GLU A 369 50.56 -22.81 -31.14
CA GLU A 369 51.89 -22.28 -31.42
C GLU A 369 52.97 -23.38 -31.41
N ASP A 370 52.96 -24.25 -30.39
CA ASP A 370 53.85 -25.40 -30.29
C ASP A 370 53.67 -26.34 -31.51
N PHE A 371 52.41 -26.59 -31.92
CA PHE A 371 52.11 -27.41 -33.10
C PHE A 371 52.61 -26.78 -34.40
N LEU A 372 52.37 -25.48 -34.63
CA LEU A 372 52.79 -24.78 -35.85
C LEU A 372 54.32 -24.63 -35.96
N ASN A 373 55.03 -24.63 -34.84
CA ASN A 373 56.49 -24.63 -34.78
C ASN A 373 57.09 -26.02 -35.00
N ASP A 374 56.32 -27.10 -34.80
CA ASP A 374 56.75 -28.46 -35.09
C ASP A 374 56.82 -28.69 -36.63
N PRO A 375 57.95 -29.19 -37.17
CA PRO A 375 58.05 -29.60 -38.58
C PRO A 375 56.93 -30.53 -39.06
N LYS A 376 56.31 -31.30 -38.15
CA LYS A 376 55.16 -32.18 -38.44
C LYS A 376 53.95 -31.43 -38.97
N SER A 377 53.74 -30.17 -38.58
CA SER A 377 52.60 -29.35 -39.05
C SER A 377 52.61 -29.09 -40.55
N ARG A 378 53.81 -29.03 -41.16
CA ARG A 378 54.00 -28.78 -42.60
C ARG A 378 53.57 -29.94 -43.49
N ARG A 379 53.17 -31.08 -42.90
CA ARG A 379 52.55 -32.21 -43.61
C ARG A 379 51.06 -32.01 -43.88
N LEU A 380 50.41 -31.07 -43.19
CA LEU A 380 49.04 -30.68 -43.50
C LEU A 380 49.00 -29.89 -44.82
N PRO A 381 47.85 -29.89 -45.52
CA PRO A 381 47.66 -29.02 -46.68
C PRO A 381 48.02 -27.57 -46.35
N ALA A 382 48.71 -26.88 -47.25
CA ALA A 382 49.17 -25.50 -47.02
C ALA A 382 48.02 -24.55 -46.62
N ASP A 383 46.83 -24.74 -47.19
CA ASP A 383 45.64 -23.97 -46.85
C ASP A 383 45.20 -24.18 -45.39
N ALA A 384 45.30 -25.40 -44.87
CA ALA A 384 44.98 -25.70 -43.48
C ALA A 384 45.99 -25.04 -42.52
N VAL A 385 47.28 -25.10 -42.85
CA VAL A 385 48.34 -24.43 -42.06
C VAL A 385 48.14 -22.92 -42.06
N ASN A 386 47.84 -22.32 -43.23
CA ASN A 386 47.56 -20.89 -43.35
C ASN A 386 46.35 -20.47 -42.49
N GLN A 387 45.29 -21.28 -42.45
CA GLN A 387 44.12 -21.02 -41.60
C GLN A 387 44.45 -21.10 -40.11
N LEU A 388 45.27 -22.08 -39.71
CA LEU A 388 45.74 -22.22 -38.33
C LEU A 388 46.65 -21.05 -37.90
N GLU A 389 47.56 -20.60 -38.78
CA GLU A 389 48.40 -19.42 -38.53
C GLU A 389 47.53 -18.15 -38.39
N GLN A 390 46.53 -17.96 -39.24
CA GLN A 390 45.57 -16.86 -39.12
C GLN A 390 44.75 -16.92 -37.82
N ALA A 391 44.35 -18.12 -37.39
CA ALA A 391 43.64 -18.32 -36.14
C ALA A 391 44.52 -17.96 -34.94
N LEU A 392 45.80 -18.36 -34.96
CA LEU A 392 46.77 -18.03 -33.91
C LEU A 392 46.95 -16.51 -33.76
N GLU A 393 47.12 -15.78 -34.86
CA GLU A 393 47.25 -14.33 -34.84
C GLU A 393 46.01 -13.63 -34.28
N LYS A 394 44.81 -14.11 -34.65
CA LYS A 394 43.55 -13.61 -34.08
C LYS A 394 43.49 -13.87 -32.57
N MET A 395 43.82 -15.08 -32.12
CA MET A 395 43.81 -15.43 -30.69
C MET A 395 44.78 -14.57 -29.87
N LYS A 396 46.01 -14.35 -30.36
CA LYS A 396 47.00 -13.46 -29.74
C LYS A 396 46.48 -12.02 -29.64
N THR A 397 45.85 -11.52 -30.71
CA THR A 397 45.25 -10.18 -30.73
C THR A 397 44.12 -10.06 -29.69
N THR A 398 43.23 -11.04 -29.64
CA THR A 398 42.09 -11.06 -28.69
C THR A 398 42.55 -11.16 -27.24
N MET A 399 43.58 -11.96 -26.95
CA MET A 399 44.19 -12.02 -25.61
C MET A 399 44.80 -10.67 -25.19
N GLY A 400 45.45 -9.97 -26.14
CA GLY A 400 45.96 -8.63 -25.92
C GLY A 400 44.88 -7.59 -25.62
N SER A 401 43.67 -7.74 -26.16
CA SER A 401 42.53 -6.87 -25.85
C SER A 401 41.83 -7.22 -24.53
N ILE A 402 41.69 -8.52 -24.21
CA ILE A 402 41.09 -8.99 -22.95
C ILE A 402 41.94 -8.55 -21.74
N GLY A 403 43.27 -8.53 -21.88
CA GLY A 403 44.18 -8.01 -20.85
C GLY A 403 44.02 -6.52 -20.54
N LYS A 404 43.41 -5.75 -21.45
CA LYS A 404 43.19 -4.29 -21.31
C LYS A 404 41.78 -3.93 -20.81
N GLY A 405 40.97 -4.91 -20.42
CA GLY A 405 39.66 -4.70 -19.81
C GLY A 405 38.49 -4.49 -20.79
N ALA A 406 38.65 -4.84 -22.07
CA ALA A 406 37.55 -4.87 -23.01
C ALA A 406 36.85 -6.24 -22.94
N LEU A 407 35.66 -6.28 -22.35
CA LEU A 407 34.69 -7.36 -22.46
C LEU A 407 33.35 -6.79 -22.92
#